data_AF-A0A936NH28-F1
#
_entry.id   AF-A0A936NH28-F1
#
_cell.length_a   1.000
_cell.length_b   1.000
_cell.length_c   1.000
_cell.angle_alpha   90.00
_cell.angle_beta   90.00
_cell.angle_gamma   90.00
#
_symmetry.space_group_name_H-M   'P 1'
#
loop_
_entity.id
_entity.type
_entity.pdbx_description
1 polymer ?
#
loop_
_entity_poly.entity_id
_entity_poly.type
_entity_poly.pdbx_seq_one_letter_code
_entity_poly.pdbx_strand_id
1 'polypeptide(L)'
;MPPSIHPVDLITALRHKHLTPAIVFLTSRRACDEAMEAFDHADVVLPPVRQEAIGVALERVITQYPSIAEHPLIPIVQRIGVAAHHAGHLPSWKIAIEELMRQGHLDAVFATTTLAAGVDFPARTVVITQSSIRKSRDFTDLTIGEVQQIAGRAGRRGKDHVGFAVITPSPYIDLTVLTKGLTGQPEAIDSQFTISYPMVLNLLKAHPHEHIHGILAKSFAQFQLNQRAELIEKKLDLVQTQLAPFGPRQCTDWITQWQTFDHVRKRRPARHQTHRSESPEIAARLPFLTPGRVVGLHRGRGIVLRQYRSKGQKNSMLTMLRPDGAVTECPVTSVQEVYDRTYDCVESPAYPWCSTDTFDRLSEQLEDLPPRLPILPILASQPVEPLPDAIVQSLGDFPCPTCSSRPACQKDFLTASRLRQEQHRHTKSIQALRTSLWHRFQERVEVLQTFGYLTSTAQLTADGEWARLIRIDHSLLITELIRAEAFTGADPSLLTGIMASLAHDDDRPGAFPRISPDLSSLLRQVRKLAENLTPHEDPPLLRADVAALAERWIAEPTLTWIGLCRLTTMAEGDIYRLLARTIEYLSQLQTLKATHPGLADSAAQALALIRRGVLEELP
;
A
#
# COMPACT_ATOMS: atom_id res chain seq x y z
N MET A 1 -5.47 21.57 17.49
CA MET A 1 -4.59 22.39 18.35
C MET A 1 -4.43 23.72 17.66
N PRO A 2 -4.63 24.84 18.38
CA PRO A 2 -4.71 26.14 17.74
C PRO A 2 -3.39 26.46 17.02
N PRO A 3 -3.43 27.23 15.93
CA PRO A 3 -2.22 27.89 15.45
C PRO A 3 -1.56 28.60 16.63
N SER A 4 -0.23 28.55 16.69
CA SER A 4 0.58 29.23 17.70
C SER A 4 0.24 30.72 17.87
N ILE A 5 -0.35 31.32 16.84
CA ILE A 5 -0.97 32.62 16.83
C ILE A 5 -2.47 32.41 16.62
N HIS A 6 -3.30 32.93 17.52
CA HIS A 6 -4.75 32.82 17.40
C HIS A 6 -5.25 33.36 16.04
N PRO A 7 -6.22 32.71 15.36
CA PRO A 7 -6.65 33.11 14.02
C PRO A 7 -7.07 34.59 13.92
N VAL A 8 -7.78 35.08 14.95
CA VAL A 8 -8.23 36.48 15.02
C VAL A 8 -7.05 37.45 15.10
N ASP A 9 -6.04 37.14 15.91
CA ASP A 9 -4.86 37.97 16.10
C ASP A 9 -4.01 38.02 14.83
N LEU A 10 -3.87 36.86 14.17
CA LEU A 10 -3.16 36.75 12.90
C LEU A 10 -3.80 37.66 11.83
N ILE A 11 -5.13 37.54 11.62
CA ILE A 11 -5.82 38.35 10.62
C ILE A 11 -5.77 39.84 10.99
N THR A 12 -5.92 40.18 12.28
CA THR A 12 -5.82 41.56 12.75
C THR A 12 -4.43 42.16 12.48
N ALA A 13 -3.36 41.41 12.73
CA ALA A 13 -2.00 41.82 12.43
C ALA A 13 -1.78 42.02 10.92
N LEU A 14 -2.28 41.10 10.08
CA LEU A 14 -2.17 41.22 8.62
C LEU A 14 -2.92 42.45 8.09
N ARG A 15 -4.11 42.74 8.61
CA ARG A 15 -4.89 43.96 8.29
C ARG A 15 -4.12 45.23 8.66
N HIS A 16 -3.63 45.31 9.89
CA HIS A 16 -2.87 46.46 10.39
C HIS A 16 -1.59 46.71 9.57
N LYS A 17 -0.97 45.65 9.04
CA LYS A 17 0.23 45.75 8.19
C LYS A 17 -0.08 45.89 6.69
N HIS A 18 -1.35 46.03 6.31
CA HIS A 18 -1.80 46.09 4.91
C HIS A 18 -1.33 44.90 4.05
N LEU A 19 -1.30 43.72 4.64
CA LEU A 19 -0.89 42.46 4.00
C LEU A 19 -2.08 41.64 3.48
N THR A 20 -3.30 42.15 3.56
CA THR A 20 -4.49 41.52 2.98
C THR A 20 -4.65 41.86 1.48
N PRO A 21 -5.31 41.00 0.67
CA PRO A 21 -5.91 39.73 1.06
C PRO A 21 -4.88 38.64 1.31
N ALA A 22 -5.17 37.71 2.23
CA ALA A 22 -4.26 36.63 2.63
C ALA A 22 -4.88 35.23 2.44
N ILE A 23 -4.05 34.25 2.10
CA ILE A 23 -4.44 32.83 2.16
C ILE A 23 -3.68 32.18 3.31
N VAL A 24 -4.40 31.63 4.28
CA VAL A 24 -3.82 30.97 5.45
C VAL A 24 -3.97 29.46 5.27
N PHE A 25 -2.85 28.77 5.04
CA PHE A 25 -2.84 27.34 4.83
C PHE A 25 -2.81 26.58 6.16
N LEU A 26 -3.79 25.71 6.39
CA LEU A 26 -3.99 24.93 7.61
C LEU A 26 -3.93 23.42 7.35
N THR A 27 -3.78 22.64 8.43
CA THR A 27 -3.44 21.21 8.41
C THR A 27 -4.58 20.30 7.96
N SER A 28 -5.82 20.74 8.15
CA SER A 28 -6.99 19.92 7.93
C SER A 28 -8.23 20.78 7.72
N ARG A 29 -9.29 20.16 7.18
CA ARG A 29 -10.59 20.80 6.99
C ARG A 29 -11.13 21.34 8.32
N ARG A 30 -11.11 20.48 9.34
CA ARG A 30 -11.47 20.83 10.72
C ARG A 30 -10.69 22.03 11.27
N ALA A 31 -9.40 22.17 10.96
CA ALA A 31 -8.63 23.33 11.40
C ALA A 31 -9.10 24.63 10.75
N CYS A 32 -9.59 24.59 9.51
CA CYS A 32 -10.24 25.75 8.88
C CYS A 32 -11.57 26.10 9.54
N ASP A 33 -12.38 25.10 9.87
CA ASP A 33 -13.64 25.29 10.58
C ASP A 33 -13.40 25.89 11.98
N GLU A 34 -12.49 25.31 12.76
CA GLU A 34 -12.07 25.83 14.08
C GLU A 34 -11.52 27.26 13.96
N ALA A 35 -10.84 27.60 12.86
CA ALA A 35 -10.35 28.96 12.62
C ALA A 35 -11.48 29.96 12.35
N MET A 36 -12.58 29.53 11.74
CA MET A 36 -13.78 30.35 11.56
C MET A 36 -14.55 30.53 12.87
N GLU A 37 -14.74 29.45 13.63
CA GLU A 37 -15.41 29.47 14.96
C GLU A 37 -14.72 30.45 15.93
N ALA A 38 -13.40 30.61 15.82
CA ALA A 38 -12.64 31.57 16.62
C ALA A 38 -13.12 33.03 16.47
N PHE A 39 -13.84 33.37 15.39
CA PHE A 39 -14.40 34.70 15.15
C PHE A 39 -15.82 34.89 15.70
N ASP A 40 -16.52 33.82 16.13
CA ASP A 40 -17.88 33.93 16.65
C ASP A 40 -17.95 34.84 17.88
N HIS A 41 -16.92 34.77 18.73
CA HIS A 41 -16.81 35.54 19.97
C HIS A 41 -15.89 36.77 19.84
N ALA A 42 -15.43 37.08 18.62
CA ALA A 42 -14.54 38.22 18.38
C ALA A 42 -15.34 39.50 18.09
N ASP A 43 -14.90 40.62 18.68
CA ASP A 43 -15.44 41.97 18.45
C ASP A 43 -15.00 42.59 17.10
N VAL A 44 -14.47 41.77 16.18
CA VAL A 44 -13.98 42.23 14.89
C VAL A 44 -15.13 42.31 13.90
N VAL A 45 -15.40 43.52 13.39
CA VAL A 45 -16.50 43.78 12.46
C VAL A 45 -16.01 44.67 11.32
N LEU A 46 -16.40 44.34 10.08
CA LEU A 46 -16.12 45.18 8.91
C LEU A 46 -17.00 46.44 8.88
N PRO A 47 -16.57 47.52 8.21
CA PRO A 47 -17.43 48.67 7.97
C PRO A 47 -18.74 48.27 7.27
N PRO A 48 -19.90 48.90 7.59
CA PRO A 48 -21.21 48.53 7.02
C PRO A 48 -21.22 48.47 5.49
N VAL A 49 -20.54 49.41 4.82
CA VAL A 49 -20.41 49.45 3.35
C VAL A 49 -19.77 48.18 2.79
N ARG A 50 -18.77 47.61 3.48
CA ARG A 50 -18.15 46.34 3.06
C ARG A 50 -19.06 45.14 3.33
N GLN A 51 -19.80 45.15 4.45
CA GLN A 51 -20.77 44.09 4.75
C GLN A 51 -21.88 44.06 3.69
N GLU A 52 -22.41 45.22 3.32
CA GLU A 52 -23.41 45.37 2.27
C GLU A 52 -22.87 44.89 0.91
N ALA A 53 -21.63 45.25 0.56
CA ALA A 53 -21.01 44.78 -0.67
C ALA A 53 -20.84 43.25 -0.70
N ILE A 54 -20.43 42.62 0.40
CA ILE A 54 -20.37 41.16 0.53
C ILE A 54 -21.78 40.55 0.41
N GLY A 55 -22.78 41.18 1.04
CA GLY A 55 -24.18 40.76 0.98
C GLY A 55 -24.71 40.73 -0.45
N VAL A 56 -24.57 41.82 -1.18
CA VAL A 56 -24.99 41.94 -2.59
C VAL A 56 -24.25 40.92 -3.47
N ALA A 57 -22.95 40.70 -3.24
CA ALA A 57 -22.19 39.70 -3.98
C ALA A 57 -22.68 38.26 -3.68
N LEU A 58 -22.95 37.93 -2.41
CA LEU A 58 -23.52 36.64 -2.02
C LEU A 58 -24.91 36.42 -2.61
N GLU A 59 -25.79 37.41 -2.59
CA GLU A 59 -27.14 37.32 -3.18
C GLU A 59 -27.10 36.96 -4.68
N ARG A 60 -26.15 37.54 -5.42
CA ARG A 60 -25.94 37.20 -6.84
C ARG A 60 -25.54 35.75 -7.01
N VAL A 61 -24.63 35.25 -6.18
CA VAL A 61 -24.19 33.84 -6.25
C VAL A 61 -25.29 32.90 -5.79
N ILE A 62 -26.06 33.25 -4.75
CA ILE A 62 -27.21 32.48 -4.26
C ILE A 62 -28.31 32.39 -5.33
N THR A 63 -28.51 33.44 -6.12
CA THR A 63 -29.47 33.41 -7.25
C THR A 63 -29.08 32.35 -8.28
N GLN A 64 -27.77 32.14 -8.49
CA GLN A 64 -27.25 31.10 -9.38
C GLN A 64 -27.21 29.72 -8.70
N TYR A 65 -26.95 29.68 -7.40
CA TYR A 65 -26.79 28.47 -6.58
C TYR A 65 -27.67 28.54 -5.33
N PRO A 66 -28.98 28.24 -5.42
CA PRO A 66 -29.89 28.33 -4.28
C PRO A 66 -29.49 27.46 -3.08
N SER A 67 -28.74 26.38 -3.31
CA SER A 67 -28.25 25.45 -2.27
C SER A 67 -27.46 26.11 -1.15
N ILE A 68 -26.80 27.24 -1.42
CA ILE A 68 -25.99 27.93 -0.42
C ILE A 68 -26.74 29.04 0.32
N ALA A 69 -28.02 29.29 0.02
CA ALA A 69 -28.80 30.36 0.64
C ALA A 69 -28.82 30.30 2.17
N GLU A 70 -28.87 29.08 2.71
CA GLU A 70 -28.89 28.81 4.16
C GLU A 70 -27.52 28.38 4.70
N HIS A 71 -26.43 28.62 3.97
CA HIS A 71 -25.11 28.17 4.39
C HIS A 71 -24.70 28.84 5.72
N PRO A 72 -24.29 28.07 6.74
CA PRO A 72 -24.12 28.57 8.12
C PRO A 72 -23.04 29.64 8.25
N LEU A 73 -22.08 29.68 7.33
CA LEU A 73 -20.99 30.67 7.36
C LEU A 73 -21.35 32.02 6.72
N ILE A 74 -22.52 32.20 6.10
CA ILE A 74 -22.90 33.49 5.48
C ILE A 74 -22.83 34.67 6.48
N PRO A 75 -23.46 34.59 7.67
CA PRO A 75 -23.49 35.73 8.58
C PRO A 75 -22.09 36.14 9.05
N ILE A 76 -21.24 35.16 9.35
CA ILE A 76 -19.88 35.44 9.79
C ILE A 76 -19.03 36.00 8.65
N VAL A 77 -19.09 35.44 7.44
CA VAL A 77 -18.36 35.93 6.26
C VAL A 77 -18.73 37.38 5.95
N GLN A 78 -20.01 37.73 5.99
CA GLN A 78 -20.46 39.12 5.80
C GLN A 78 -19.92 40.06 6.90
N ARG A 79 -20.01 39.63 8.16
CA ARG A 79 -19.59 40.43 9.32
C ARG A 79 -18.09 40.69 9.34
N ILE A 80 -17.27 39.70 9.02
CA ILE A 80 -15.81 39.75 9.22
C ILE A 80 -14.99 39.78 7.93
N GLY A 81 -15.53 39.40 6.77
CA GLY A 81 -14.80 39.31 5.50
C GLY A 81 -13.68 38.28 5.49
N VAL A 82 -13.86 37.16 6.19
CA VAL A 82 -12.96 36.01 6.21
C VAL A 82 -13.80 34.77 5.98
N ALA A 83 -13.26 33.78 5.26
CA ALA A 83 -13.98 32.55 4.95
C ALA A 83 -13.09 31.30 5.08
N ALA A 84 -13.71 30.13 5.24
CA ALA A 84 -13.06 28.83 5.07
C ALA A 84 -13.25 28.32 3.63
N HIS A 85 -12.22 27.70 3.07
CA HIS A 85 -12.25 27.03 1.77
C HIS A 85 -11.55 25.67 1.85
N HIS A 86 -12.31 24.59 1.68
CA HIS A 86 -11.78 23.24 1.58
C HIS A 86 -12.78 22.29 0.92
N ALA A 87 -12.31 21.09 0.55
CA ALA A 87 -13.11 20.06 -0.11
C ALA A 87 -14.31 19.53 0.72
N GLY A 88 -14.39 19.82 2.02
CA GLY A 88 -15.55 19.48 2.84
C GLY A 88 -16.79 20.35 2.59
N HIS A 89 -16.64 21.53 1.97
CA HIS A 89 -17.77 22.39 1.62
C HIS A 89 -18.37 22.02 0.27
N LEU A 90 -19.64 22.40 0.06
CA LEU A 90 -20.29 22.31 -1.24
C LEU A 90 -19.46 22.99 -2.34
N PRO A 91 -19.46 22.47 -3.58
CA PRO A 91 -18.74 23.12 -4.66
C PRO A 91 -19.30 24.51 -4.99
N SER A 92 -20.61 24.72 -4.90
CA SER A 92 -21.25 26.04 -5.03
C SER A 92 -20.75 27.03 -3.98
N TRP A 93 -20.56 26.60 -2.73
CA TRP A 93 -19.97 27.46 -1.69
C TRP A 93 -18.52 27.85 -2.00
N LYS A 94 -17.70 26.90 -2.45
CA LYS A 94 -16.32 27.19 -2.87
C LYS A 94 -16.27 28.20 -4.02
N ILE A 95 -17.17 28.10 -5.00
CA ILE A 95 -17.32 29.07 -6.08
C ILE A 95 -17.67 30.46 -5.53
N ALA A 96 -18.58 30.54 -4.54
CA ALA A 96 -18.93 31.80 -3.89
C ALA A 96 -17.71 32.45 -3.21
N ILE A 97 -16.93 31.68 -2.45
CA ILE A 97 -15.72 32.18 -1.79
C ILE A 97 -14.65 32.62 -2.81
N GLU A 98 -14.47 31.86 -3.88
CA GLU A 98 -13.59 32.22 -5.00
C GLU A 98 -13.98 33.55 -5.65
N GLU A 99 -15.28 33.77 -5.89
CA GLU A 99 -15.81 35.02 -6.45
C GLU A 99 -15.58 36.20 -5.51
N LEU A 100 -15.95 36.05 -4.23
CA LEU A 100 -15.77 37.10 -3.23
C LEU A 100 -14.28 37.49 -3.07
N MET A 101 -13.37 36.52 -3.13
CA MET A 101 -11.94 36.78 -3.07
C MET A 101 -11.45 37.52 -4.32
N ARG A 102 -11.90 37.13 -5.52
CA ARG A 102 -11.53 37.78 -6.79
C ARG A 102 -12.00 39.23 -6.87
N GLN A 103 -13.21 39.50 -6.37
CA GLN A 103 -13.79 40.84 -6.28
C GLN A 103 -13.17 41.69 -5.17
N GLY A 104 -12.31 41.12 -4.32
CA GLY A 104 -11.64 41.83 -3.22
C GLY A 104 -12.54 42.09 -2.02
N HIS A 105 -13.62 41.31 -1.87
CA HIS A 105 -14.53 41.42 -0.74
C HIS A 105 -13.98 40.74 0.52
N LEU A 106 -13.16 39.70 0.37
CA LEU A 106 -12.52 39.00 1.49
C LEU A 106 -11.12 39.53 1.79
N ASP A 107 -10.82 39.66 3.09
CA ASP A 107 -9.50 39.99 3.60
C ASP A 107 -8.62 38.75 3.79
N ALA A 108 -9.22 37.60 4.06
CA ALA A 108 -8.49 36.34 4.18
C ALA A 108 -9.35 35.11 3.89
N VAL A 109 -8.68 34.02 3.52
CA VAL A 109 -9.29 32.69 3.41
C VAL A 109 -8.45 31.67 4.18
N PHE A 110 -9.07 30.89 5.05
CA PHE A 110 -8.45 29.70 5.67
C PHE A 110 -8.65 28.51 4.76
N ALA A 111 -7.57 27.85 4.36
CA ALA A 111 -7.65 26.78 3.37
C ALA A 111 -6.70 25.62 3.65
N THR A 112 -7.06 24.44 3.15
CA THR A 112 -6.15 23.29 3.12
C THR A 112 -5.10 23.46 2.02
N THR A 113 -3.96 22.79 2.13
CA THR A 113 -2.85 22.87 1.17
C THR A 113 -3.27 22.54 -0.27
N THR A 114 -4.28 21.69 -0.45
CA THR A 114 -4.86 21.35 -1.76
C THR A 114 -5.38 22.55 -2.56
N LEU A 115 -5.70 23.68 -1.89
CA LEU A 115 -6.09 24.91 -2.55
C LEU A 115 -4.99 25.45 -3.48
N ALA A 116 -3.71 25.28 -3.09
CA ALA A 116 -2.58 25.88 -3.77
C ALA A 116 -2.45 25.45 -5.25
N ALA A 117 -2.92 24.26 -5.61
CA ALA A 117 -2.90 23.78 -6.99
C ALA A 117 -4.18 24.15 -7.79
N GLY A 118 -5.29 24.45 -7.11
CA GLY A 118 -6.63 24.35 -7.71
C GLY A 118 -7.47 25.62 -7.83
N VAL A 119 -6.97 26.80 -7.42
CA VAL A 119 -7.75 28.06 -7.49
C VAL A 119 -7.22 29.07 -8.50
N ASP A 120 -8.11 29.92 -8.99
CA ASP A 120 -7.82 31.00 -9.95
C ASP A 120 -7.88 32.41 -9.29
N PHE A 121 -7.48 32.51 -8.02
CA PHE A 121 -7.31 33.81 -7.37
C PHE A 121 -5.94 33.91 -6.67
N PRO A 122 -5.12 34.93 -6.98
CA PRO A 122 -3.93 35.24 -6.22
C PRO A 122 -4.25 36.10 -4.99
N ALA A 123 -3.43 35.99 -3.94
CA ALA A 123 -3.52 36.80 -2.74
C ALA A 123 -2.27 37.67 -2.59
N ARG A 124 -2.33 38.76 -1.81
CA ARG A 124 -1.13 39.57 -1.54
C ARG A 124 -0.14 38.79 -0.67
N THR A 125 -0.69 38.04 0.29
CA THR A 125 0.08 37.29 1.27
C THR A 125 -0.37 35.84 1.33
N VAL A 126 0.57 34.93 1.57
CA VAL A 126 0.28 33.56 1.98
C VAL A 126 0.88 33.30 3.34
N VAL A 127 0.18 32.52 4.16
CA VAL A 127 0.63 32.15 5.50
C VAL A 127 0.79 30.64 5.57
N ILE A 128 2.00 30.21 5.90
CA ILE A 128 2.40 28.81 6.04
C ILE A 128 2.47 28.48 7.53
N THR A 129 1.59 27.59 7.98
CA THR A 129 1.48 27.23 9.41
C THR A 129 2.07 25.87 9.78
N GLN A 130 2.54 25.11 8.79
CA GLN A 130 3.07 23.75 8.93
C GLN A 130 4.05 23.43 7.79
N SER A 131 4.97 22.49 8.02
CA SER A 131 5.88 21.97 6.99
C SER A 131 5.55 20.53 6.54
N SER A 132 4.48 19.93 7.06
CA SER A 132 4.04 18.57 6.73
C SER A 132 2.53 18.50 6.51
N ILE A 133 2.07 17.49 5.78
CA ILE A 133 0.65 17.23 5.50
C ILE A 133 0.31 15.79 5.83
N ARG A 134 -0.92 15.55 6.29
CA ARG A 134 -1.41 14.19 6.52
C ARG A 134 -1.88 13.57 5.21
N LYS A 135 -1.20 12.51 4.78
CA LYS A 135 -1.65 11.62 3.70
C LYS A 135 -2.44 10.44 4.29
N SER A 136 -2.65 9.37 3.52
CA SER A 136 -3.56 8.26 3.85
C SER A 136 -3.48 7.76 5.30
N ARG A 137 -2.27 7.56 5.84
CA ARG A 137 -2.07 7.14 7.24
C ARG A 137 -0.97 7.89 8.00
N ASP A 138 -0.09 8.58 7.29
CA ASP A 138 1.09 9.22 7.88
C ASP A 138 1.17 10.71 7.54
N PHE A 139 1.86 11.46 8.41
CA PHE A 139 2.33 12.80 8.09
C PHE A 139 3.57 12.70 7.22
N THR A 140 3.56 13.41 6.10
CA THR A 140 4.70 13.52 5.19
C THR A 140 5.06 14.98 5.04
N ASP A 141 6.36 15.27 5.01
CA ASP A 141 6.85 16.61 4.72
C ASP A 141 6.31 17.11 3.38
N LEU A 142 6.09 18.43 3.30
CA LEU A 142 5.75 19.10 2.05
C LEU A 142 6.87 18.90 1.03
N THR A 143 6.50 18.56 -0.19
CA THR A 143 7.44 18.51 -1.31
C THR A 143 7.89 19.91 -1.70
N ILE A 144 8.99 20.01 -2.45
CA ILE A 144 9.48 21.28 -2.98
C ILE A 144 8.40 21.91 -3.85
N GLY A 145 7.78 21.13 -4.74
CA GLY A 145 6.67 21.57 -5.56
C GLY A 145 5.49 22.11 -4.74
N GLU A 146 5.09 21.43 -3.66
CA GLU A 146 3.98 21.87 -2.80
C GLU A 146 4.30 23.20 -2.09
N VAL A 147 5.50 23.37 -1.54
CA VAL A 147 5.92 24.64 -0.91
C VAL A 147 5.94 25.78 -1.93
N GLN A 148 6.46 25.54 -3.14
CA GLN A 148 6.51 26.56 -4.19
C GLN A 148 5.13 26.90 -4.74
N GLN A 149 4.22 25.93 -4.85
CA GLN A 149 2.83 26.19 -5.23
C GLN A 149 2.12 27.05 -4.18
N ILE A 150 2.33 26.78 -2.89
CA ILE A 150 1.80 27.61 -1.80
C ILE A 150 2.38 29.02 -1.88
N ALA A 151 3.71 29.15 -1.92
CA ALA A 151 4.40 30.44 -1.97
C ALA A 151 4.02 31.26 -3.23
N GLY A 152 3.87 30.59 -4.37
CA GLY A 152 3.53 31.19 -5.65
C GLY A 152 2.13 31.80 -5.73
N ARG A 153 1.27 31.58 -4.72
CA ARG A 153 -0.02 32.28 -4.60
C ARG A 153 0.10 33.69 -4.02
N ALA A 154 1.27 34.06 -3.50
CA ALA A 154 1.53 35.40 -3.02
C ALA A 154 1.91 36.35 -4.17
N GLY A 155 1.34 37.55 -4.13
CA GLY A 155 1.52 38.60 -5.12
C GLY A 155 0.46 38.53 -6.22
N ARG A 156 -0.27 39.63 -6.41
CA ARG A 156 -1.29 39.77 -7.44
C ARG A 156 -0.73 40.54 -8.62
N ARG A 157 -0.75 39.93 -9.81
CA ARG A 157 -0.29 40.56 -11.06
C ARG A 157 -1.02 41.89 -11.29
N GLY A 158 -0.24 42.95 -11.52
CA GLY A 158 -0.76 44.30 -11.77
C GLY A 158 -1.32 45.03 -10.54
N LYS A 159 -1.33 44.41 -9.34
CA LYS A 159 -1.81 45.05 -8.10
C LYS A 159 -0.73 45.17 -7.03
N ASP A 160 0.14 44.16 -6.89
CA ASP A 160 1.20 44.15 -5.88
C ASP A 160 2.60 44.25 -6.53
N HIS A 161 3.49 45.03 -5.92
CA HIS A 161 4.91 45.09 -6.32
C HIS A 161 5.68 43.84 -5.89
N VAL A 162 5.34 43.28 -4.73
CA VAL A 162 5.94 42.07 -4.15
C VAL A 162 4.85 41.25 -3.45
N GLY A 163 4.99 39.92 -3.52
CA GLY A 163 4.18 38.98 -2.73
C GLY A 163 4.86 38.67 -1.39
N PHE A 164 4.07 38.38 -0.36
CA PHE A 164 4.58 38.04 0.97
C PHE A 164 4.29 36.57 1.31
N ALA A 165 5.32 35.82 1.70
CA ALA A 165 5.19 34.50 2.32
C ALA A 165 5.52 34.62 3.81
N VAL A 166 4.54 34.40 4.68
CA VAL A 166 4.67 34.51 6.13
C VAL A 166 4.68 33.10 6.72
N ILE A 167 5.67 32.79 7.54
CA ILE A 167 5.77 31.51 8.25
C ILE A 167 5.43 31.77 9.72
N THR A 168 4.41 31.11 10.26
CA THR A 168 4.02 31.27 11.67
C THR A 168 4.78 30.29 12.55
N PRO A 169 5.43 30.69 13.66
CA PRO A 169 6.22 29.77 14.48
C PRO A 169 5.38 28.61 14.99
N SER A 170 5.73 27.34 14.79
CA SER A 170 4.88 26.22 15.23
C SER A 170 5.77 25.02 15.56
N PRO A 171 5.40 24.18 16.56
CA PRO A 171 6.14 22.96 16.85
C PRO A 171 6.13 21.96 15.67
N TYR A 172 5.25 22.18 14.68
CA TYR A 172 5.10 21.36 13.48
C TYR A 172 5.77 21.97 12.24
N ILE A 173 6.62 22.98 12.42
CA ILE A 173 7.42 23.56 11.34
C ILE A 173 8.87 23.12 11.46
N ASP A 174 9.31 22.42 10.43
CA ASP A 174 10.70 22.23 10.12
C ASP A 174 11.15 23.29 9.10
N LEU A 175 11.99 24.22 9.55
CA LEU A 175 12.55 25.27 8.69
C LEU A 175 13.47 24.71 7.60
N THR A 176 14.07 23.54 7.79
CA THR A 176 14.91 22.92 6.76
C THR A 176 14.07 22.47 5.57
N VAL A 177 12.89 21.90 5.82
CA VAL A 177 11.90 21.53 4.79
C VAL A 177 11.46 22.77 4.01
N LEU A 178 11.05 23.84 4.72
CA LEU A 178 10.57 25.06 4.05
C LEU A 178 11.69 25.78 3.30
N THR A 179 12.90 25.85 3.84
CA THR A 179 14.05 26.45 3.15
C THR A 179 14.36 25.68 1.87
N LYS A 180 14.44 24.35 1.97
CA LYS A 180 14.63 23.48 0.80
C LYS A 180 13.49 23.63 -0.21
N GLY A 181 12.25 23.79 0.23
CA GLY A 181 11.11 24.03 -0.64
C GLY A 181 11.21 25.36 -1.38
N LEU A 182 11.58 26.43 -0.70
CA LEU A 182 11.68 27.77 -1.29
C LEU A 182 12.88 27.95 -2.21
N THR A 183 14.01 27.29 -1.95
CA THR A 183 15.25 27.46 -2.72
C THR A 183 15.60 26.28 -3.63
N GLY A 184 14.90 25.16 -3.48
CA GLY A 184 15.16 23.92 -4.20
C GLY A 184 14.58 23.90 -5.61
N GLN A 185 14.93 22.86 -6.35
CA GLN A 185 14.34 22.57 -7.65
C GLN A 185 13.14 21.62 -7.47
N PRO A 186 11.98 21.90 -8.10
CA PRO A 186 10.84 20.98 -8.06
C PRO A 186 11.21 19.55 -8.44
N GLU A 187 10.48 18.60 -7.85
CA GLU A 187 10.61 17.19 -8.20
C GLU A 187 10.27 16.95 -9.67
N ALA A 188 10.90 15.92 -10.27
CA ALA A 188 10.55 15.49 -11.60
C ALA A 188 9.11 14.96 -11.64
N ILE A 189 8.40 15.22 -12.74
CA ILE A 189 7.06 14.67 -12.96
C ILE A 189 7.21 13.18 -13.26
N ASP A 190 6.67 12.31 -12.41
CA ASP A 190 6.60 10.87 -12.63
C ASP A 190 5.26 10.45 -13.25
N SER A 191 5.32 9.59 -14.27
CA SER A 191 4.14 9.07 -14.95
C SER A 191 3.28 8.20 -14.01
N GLN A 192 1.99 8.51 -13.92
CA GLN A 192 0.98 7.70 -13.23
C GLN A 192 0.24 6.75 -14.19
N PHE A 193 0.79 6.51 -15.38
CA PHE A 193 0.15 5.68 -16.40
C PHE A 193 0.04 4.22 -15.94
N THR A 194 -1.18 3.72 -15.91
CA THR A 194 -1.51 2.34 -15.58
C THR A 194 -2.30 1.69 -16.72
N ILE A 195 -2.18 0.38 -16.85
CA ILE A 195 -2.90 -0.39 -17.87
C ILE A 195 -4.13 -1.00 -17.21
N SER A 196 -5.30 -0.43 -17.51
CA SER A 196 -6.59 -0.89 -17.00
C SER A 196 -7.30 -1.81 -18.00
N TYR A 197 -8.23 -2.64 -17.52
CA TYR A 197 -9.02 -3.53 -18.40
C TYR A 197 -9.80 -2.78 -19.48
N PRO A 198 -10.49 -1.65 -19.19
CA PRO A 198 -11.21 -0.90 -20.22
C PRO A 198 -10.26 -0.34 -21.27
N MET A 199 -9.05 0.07 -20.87
CA MET A 199 -8.03 0.53 -21.81
C MET A 199 -7.61 -0.59 -22.76
N VAL A 200 -7.36 -1.80 -22.26
CA VAL A 200 -7.00 -2.96 -23.10
C VAL A 200 -8.09 -3.26 -24.13
N LEU A 201 -9.35 -3.33 -23.69
CA LEU A 201 -10.48 -3.59 -24.59
C LEU A 201 -10.64 -2.49 -25.64
N ASN A 202 -10.55 -1.21 -25.26
CA ASN A 202 -10.66 -0.10 -26.21
C ASN A 202 -9.47 -0.05 -27.19
N LEU A 203 -8.25 -0.38 -26.75
CA LEU A 203 -7.08 -0.45 -27.64
C LEU A 203 -7.20 -1.59 -28.65
N LEU A 204 -7.59 -2.79 -28.22
CA LEU A 204 -7.78 -3.94 -29.12
C LEU A 204 -8.96 -3.73 -30.09
N LYS A 205 -9.96 -2.93 -29.71
CA LYS A 205 -11.03 -2.52 -30.61
C LYS A 205 -10.55 -1.55 -31.69
N ALA A 206 -9.67 -0.62 -31.33
CA ALA A 206 -9.21 0.45 -32.23
C ALA A 206 -8.02 0.06 -33.10
N HIS A 207 -7.18 -0.86 -32.65
CA HIS A 207 -5.91 -1.20 -33.28
C HIS A 207 -5.64 -2.71 -33.31
N PRO A 208 -4.98 -3.23 -34.36
CA PRO A 208 -4.44 -4.58 -34.35
C PRO A 208 -3.46 -4.79 -33.19
N HIS A 209 -3.47 -5.98 -32.60
CA HIS A 209 -2.62 -6.33 -31.45
C HIS A 209 -1.14 -5.97 -31.64
N GLU A 210 -0.59 -6.23 -32.83
CA GLU A 210 0.81 -5.99 -33.18
C GLU A 210 1.21 -4.51 -33.11
N HIS A 211 0.27 -3.58 -33.37
CA HIS A 211 0.55 -2.15 -33.35
C HIS A 211 0.51 -1.55 -31.94
N ILE A 212 -0.15 -2.22 -30.97
CA ILE A 212 -0.35 -1.67 -29.62
C ILE A 212 0.99 -1.54 -28.88
N HIS A 213 1.93 -2.46 -29.10
CA HIS A 213 3.27 -2.37 -28.51
C HIS A 213 3.94 -1.02 -28.85
N GLY A 214 3.85 -0.60 -30.12
CA GLY A 214 4.39 0.69 -30.56
C GLY A 214 3.66 1.91 -29.97
N ILE A 215 2.37 1.78 -29.65
CA ILE A 215 1.61 2.85 -28.98
C ILE A 215 2.06 2.99 -27.52
N LEU A 216 2.14 1.87 -26.78
CA LEU A 216 2.60 1.87 -25.39
C LEU A 216 4.06 2.35 -25.29
N ALA A 217 4.89 2.04 -26.29
CA ALA A 217 6.27 2.49 -26.36
C ALA A 217 6.42 4.02 -26.43
N LYS A 218 5.39 4.74 -26.89
CA LYS A 218 5.36 6.21 -26.95
C LYS A 218 4.82 6.87 -25.68
N SER A 219 4.42 6.09 -24.68
CA SER A 219 3.91 6.64 -23.41
C SER A 219 5.01 7.34 -22.60
N PHE A 220 4.61 8.34 -21.81
CA PHE A 220 5.54 9.02 -20.90
C PHE A 220 6.14 8.05 -19.86
N ALA A 221 5.36 7.05 -19.42
CA ALA A 221 5.88 5.98 -18.57
C ALA A 221 7.01 5.19 -19.24
N GLN A 222 6.83 4.77 -20.51
CA GLN A 222 7.89 4.05 -21.21
C GLN A 222 9.13 4.94 -21.43
N PHE A 223 8.93 6.22 -21.75
CA PHE A 223 10.02 7.18 -21.87
C PHE A 223 10.87 7.25 -20.58
N GLN A 224 10.25 7.32 -19.41
CA GLN A 224 10.96 7.34 -18.13
C GLN A 224 11.65 6.00 -17.81
N LEU A 225 11.03 4.87 -18.15
CA LEU A 225 11.64 3.55 -18.01
C LEU A 225 12.87 3.40 -18.92
N ASN A 226 12.81 3.95 -20.13
CA ASN A 226 13.94 3.96 -21.07
C ASN A 226 15.11 4.81 -20.54
N GLN A 227 14.85 6.00 -19.99
CA GLN A 227 15.91 6.80 -19.35
C GLN A 227 16.57 6.05 -18.18
N ARG A 228 15.78 5.35 -17.35
CA ARG A 228 16.33 4.52 -16.27
C ARG A 228 17.16 3.35 -16.82
N ALA A 229 16.73 2.76 -17.94
CA ALA A 229 17.48 1.70 -18.62
C ALA A 229 18.82 2.21 -19.16
N GLU A 230 18.86 3.39 -19.78
CA GLU A 230 20.10 4.03 -20.26
C GLU A 230 21.12 4.28 -19.14
N LEU A 231 20.67 4.66 -17.94
CA LEU A 231 21.55 4.78 -16.77
C LEU A 231 22.15 3.45 -16.34
N ILE A 232 21.41 2.34 -16.48
CA ILE A 232 21.90 1.00 -16.20
C ILE A 232 22.81 0.50 -17.32
N GLU A 233 22.55 0.86 -18.58
CA GLU A 233 23.42 0.56 -19.73
C GLU A 233 24.82 1.13 -19.53
N LYS A 234 24.93 2.39 -19.08
CA LYS A 234 26.25 2.98 -18.75
C LYS A 234 27.01 2.19 -17.68
N LYS A 235 26.30 1.63 -16.69
CA LYS A 235 26.90 0.76 -15.67
C LYS A 235 27.29 -0.60 -16.26
N LEU A 236 26.46 -1.14 -17.14
CA LEU A 236 26.74 -2.37 -17.87
C LEU A 236 28.01 -2.24 -18.71
N ASP A 237 28.21 -1.12 -19.42
CA ASP A 237 29.42 -0.85 -20.21
C ASP A 237 30.69 -0.83 -19.34
N LEU A 238 30.60 -0.23 -18.14
CA LEU A 238 31.70 -0.25 -17.17
C LEU A 238 32.01 -1.68 -16.71
N VAL A 239 30.98 -2.47 -16.36
CA VAL A 239 31.14 -3.88 -15.96
C VAL A 239 31.72 -4.70 -17.11
N GLN A 240 31.30 -4.48 -18.34
CA GLN A 240 31.85 -5.14 -19.53
C GLN A 240 33.33 -4.79 -19.73
N THR A 241 33.71 -3.54 -19.53
CA THR A 241 35.11 -3.11 -19.58
C THR A 241 35.94 -3.79 -18.49
N GLN A 242 35.41 -3.91 -17.28
CA GLN A 242 36.04 -4.66 -16.18
C GLN A 242 36.10 -6.17 -16.43
N LEU A 243 35.19 -6.71 -17.23
CA LEU A 243 35.15 -8.11 -17.60
C LEU A 243 36.11 -8.45 -18.77
N ALA A 244 36.48 -7.46 -19.59
CA ALA A 244 37.35 -7.64 -20.76
C ALA A 244 38.71 -8.33 -20.46
N PRO A 245 39.42 -8.03 -19.36
CA PRO A 245 40.64 -8.76 -18.96
C PRO A 245 40.40 -10.25 -18.67
N PHE A 246 39.17 -10.64 -18.37
CA PHE A 246 38.76 -12.02 -18.09
C PHE A 246 38.17 -12.73 -19.32
N GLY A 247 38.54 -12.28 -20.52
CA GLY A 247 38.14 -12.86 -21.81
C GLY A 247 38.46 -14.36 -21.98
N PRO A 248 38.19 -14.92 -23.17
CA PRO A 248 38.35 -16.36 -23.43
C PRO A 248 39.80 -16.79 -23.21
N ARG A 249 39.97 -17.99 -22.65
CA ARG A 249 41.27 -18.63 -22.39
C ARG A 249 41.38 -19.88 -23.26
N GLN A 250 42.11 -20.90 -22.81
CA GLN A 250 42.01 -22.25 -23.40
C GLN A 250 40.57 -22.76 -23.48
N CYS A 251 39.71 -22.31 -22.56
CA CYS A 251 38.27 -22.51 -22.62
C CYS A 251 37.58 -21.22 -23.10
N THR A 252 36.64 -21.37 -24.04
CA THR A 252 35.81 -20.26 -24.55
C THR A 252 35.00 -19.60 -23.44
N ASP A 253 34.41 -20.40 -22.55
CA ASP A 253 33.70 -19.94 -21.36
C ASP A 253 34.28 -20.55 -20.08
N TRP A 254 35.48 -20.11 -19.72
CA TRP A 254 36.17 -20.61 -18.53
C TRP A 254 35.43 -20.27 -17.22
N ILE A 255 34.67 -19.17 -17.16
CA ILE A 255 33.95 -18.75 -15.94
C ILE A 255 32.82 -19.73 -15.64
N THR A 256 32.00 -20.09 -16.62
CA THR A 256 30.91 -21.05 -16.44
C THR A 256 31.46 -22.45 -16.16
N GLN A 257 32.48 -22.87 -16.91
CA GLN A 257 33.13 -24.17 -16.69
C GLN A 257 33.77 -24.27 -15.31
N TRP A 258 34.44 -23.19 -14.84
CA TRP A 258 35.01 -23.13 -13.51
C TRP A 258 33.93 -23.08 -12.43
N GLN A 259 32.80 -22.42 -12.67
CA GLN A 259 31.67 -22.43 -11.73
C GLN A 259 31.13 -23.84 -11.54
N THR A 260 30.97 -24.60 -12.62
CA THR A 260 30.57 -26.01 -12.55
C THR A 260 31.63 -26.86 -11.86
N PHE A 261 32.92 -26.66 -12.17
CA PHE A 261 34.03 -27.32 -11.49
C PHE A 261 34.09 -27.00 -9.99
N ASP A 262 33.96 -25.73 -9.59
CA ASP A 262 33.95 -25.31 -8.18
C ASP A 262 32.71 -25.84 -7.46
N HIS A 263 31.55 -25.92 -8.12
CA HIS A 263 30.37 -26.60 -7.61
C HIS A 263 30.59 -28.10 -7.42
N VAL A 264 31.14 -28.80 -8.40
CA VAL A 264 31.43 -30.25 -8.33
C VAL A 264 32.51 -30.53 -7.28
N ARG A 265 33.56 -29.69 -7.20
CA ARG A 265 34.62 -29.74 -6.18
C ARG A 265 34.06 -29.52 -4.78
N LYS A 266 33.19 -28.52 -4.60
CA LYS A 266 32.46 -28.31 -3.34
C LYS A 266 31.46 -29.42 -3.03
N ARG A 267 30.96 -30.13 -4.06
CA ARG A 267 30.04 -31.28 -3.93
C ARG A 267 30.75 -32.61 -3.63
N ARG A 268 32.08 -32.75 -3.77
CA ARG A 268 32.79 -34.00 -3.43
C ARG A 268 33.87 -33.82 -2.35
N PRO A 269 33.72 -34.40 -1.14
CA PRO A 269 32.50 -34.84 -0.50
C PRO A 269 32.10 -33.87 0.63
N ALA A 270 30.90 -33.32 0.53
CA ALA A 270 30.05 -33.27 1.70
C ALA A 270 29.79 -34.72 2.14
N ARG A 271 30.76 -35.32 2.86
CA ARG A 271 30.49 -36.50 3.68
C ARG A 271 29.40 -36.05 4.67
N HIS A 272 28.23 -36.69 4.58
CA HIS A 272 27.12 -36.54 5.53
C HIS A 272 26.50 -35.14 5.66
N GLN A 273 25.92 -34.62 4.57
CA GLN A 273 24.66 -33.89 4.71
C GLN A 273 23.54 -34.74 4.10
N THR A 274 23.31 -35.89 4.72
CA THR A 274 21.95 -36.39 4.89
C THR A 274 21.10 -35.23 5.37
N HIS A 275 19.89 -35.15 4.85
CA HIS A 275 18.84 -34.28 5.37
C HIS A 275 18.86 -34.24 6.91
N ARG A 276 18.47 -33.08 7.44
CA ARG A 276 18.24 -32.74 8.85
C ARG A 276 17.33 -33.74 9.58
N SER A 277 17.83 -34.94 9.82
CA SER A 277 17.34 -35.89 10.80
C SER A 277 18.54 -36.25 11.68
N GLU A 278 18.31 -36.33 12.97
CA GLU A 278 19.28 -36.79 13.98
C GLU A 278 20.07 -38.02 13.46
N SER A 279 21.38 -38.16 13.77
CA SER A 279 22.19 -39.27 13.25
C SER A 279 21.52 -40.63 13.57
N PRO A 280 21.71 -41.69 12.77
CA PRO A 280 21.08 -43.01 13.04
C PRO A 280 21.35 -43.50 14.47
N GLU A 281 22.53 -43.19 15.02
CA GLU A 281 22.91 -43.46 16.40
C GLU A 281 22.13 -42.61 17.41
N ILE A 282 21.94 -41.31 17.16
CA ILE A 282 21.16 -40.42 18.03
C ILE A 282 19.67 -40.77 17.97
N ALA A 283 19.15 -41.06 16.77
CA ALA A 283 17.78 -41.51 16.57
C ALA A 283 17.51 -42.83 17.30
N ALA A 284 18.46 -43.78 17.26
CA ALA A 284 18.38 -45.03 17.99
C ALA A 284 18.46 -44.84 19.52
N ARG A 285 19.11 -43.78 20.03
CA ARG A 285 19.21 -43.47 21.46
C ARG A 285 17.96 -42.82 22.05
N LEU A 286 17.22 -42.02 21.27
CA LEU A 286 16.08 -41.22 21.75
C LEU A 286 15.06 -41.99 22.60
N PRO A 287 14.60 -43.20 22.22
CA PRO A 287 13.61 -43.94 23.02
C PRO A 287 14.11 -44.35 24.41
N PHE A 288 15.43 -44.35 24.63
CA PHE A 288 16.06 -44.77 25.88
C PHE A 288 16.37 -43.61 26.83
N LEU A 289 16.20 -42.36 26.40
CA LEU A 289 16.47 -41.14 27.18
C LEU A 289 15.26 -40.71 28.02
N THR A 290 14.69 -41.66 28.75
CA THR A 290 13.52 -41.45 29.61
C THR A 290 13.92 -40.80 30.94
N PRO A 291 13.00 -40.09 31.62
CA PRO A 291 13.21 -39.62 32.99
C PRO A 291 13.72 -40.74 33.92
N GLY A 292 14.67 -40.41 34.77
CA GLY A 292 15.38 -41.35 35.65
C GLY A 292 16.56 -42.10 35.01
N ARG A 293 16.73 -42.07 33.67
CA ARG A 293 17.83 -42.77 32.99
C ARG A 293 19.17 -42.11 33.30
N VAL A 294 20.18 -42.92 33.63
CA VAL A 294 21.57 -42.45 33.76
C VAL A 294 22.23 -42.36 32.38
N VAL A 295 22.80 -41.19 32.07
CA VAL A 295 23.44 -40.90 30.79
C VAL A 295 24.86 -40.35 30.97
N GLY A 296 25.73 -40.64 30.01
CA GLY A 296 27.10 -40.14 29.94
C GLY A 296 27.22 -38.97 28.98
N LEU A 297 27.82 -37.87 29.44
CA LEU A 297 28.18 -36.70 28.65
C LEU A 297 29.71 -36.55 28.60
N HIS A 298 30.20 -35.67 27.70
CA HIS A 298 31.60 -35.28 27.65
C HIS A 298 32.16 -34.76 29.00
N ARG A 299 31.31 -34.17 29.84
CA ARG A 299 31.65 -33.64 31.16
C ARG A 299 30.95 -34.43 32.26
N GLY A 300 31.24 -35.72 32.39
CA GLY A 300 30.71 -36.58 33.45
C GLY A 300 29.29 -37.11 33.19
N ARG A 301 28.71 -37.76 34.19
CA ARG A 301 27.39 -38.41 34.11
C ARG A 301 26.26 -37.48 34.54
N GLY A 302 25.02 -37.90 34.31
CA GLY A 302 23.83 -37.21 34.80
C GLY A 302 22.58 -38.10 34.72
N ILE A 303 21.52 -37.69 35.41
CA ILE A 303 20.21 -38.37 35.38
C ILE A 303 19.24 -37.51 34.59
N VAL A 304 18.57 -38.08 33.58
CA VAL A 304 17.56 -37.38 32.80
C VAL A 304 16.34 -37.07 33.66
N LEU A 305 15.88 -35.81 33.69
CA LEU A 305 14.66 -35.40 34.40
C LEU A 305 13.49 -35.22 33.43
N ARG A 306 13.75 -34.71 32.22
CA ARG A 306 12.75 -34.62 31.14
C ARG A 306 13.39 -34.51 29.77
N GLN A 307 12.62 -34.87 28.75
CA GLN A 307 12.91 -34.62 27.34
C GLN A 307 11.86 -33.67 26.75
N TYR A 308 12.29 -32.64 26.01
CA TYR A 308 11.39 -31.65 25.43
C TYR A 308 11.89 -31.09 24.09
N ARG A 309 11.04 -30.34 23.37
CA ARG A 309 11.41 -29.60 22.15
C ARG A 309 11.08 -28.12 22.30
N SER A 310 12.08 -27.25 22.22
CA SER A 310 11.88 -25.79 22.33
C SER A 310 11.47 -25.17 21.00
N LYS A 311 10.55 -24.19 21.01
CA LYS A 311 10.15 -23.44 19.80
C LYS A 311 11.36 -22.67 19.26
N GLY A 312 11.81 -23.03 18.06
CA GLY A 312 12.95 -22.40 17.37
C GLY A 312 14.25 -23.21 17.41
N GLN A 313 14.34 -24.25 18.26
CA GLN A 313 15.43 -25.22 18.24
C GLN A 313 15.09 -26.37 17.28
N LYS A 314 16.06 -26.83 16.50
CA LYS A 314 15.85 -27.91 15.50
C LYS A 314 15.95 -29.33 16.09
N ASN A 315 16.54 -29.48 17.29
CA ASN A 315 16.83 -30.78 17.90
C ASN A 315 16.09 -30.96 19.24
N SER A 316 15.89 -32.21 19.64
CA SER A 316 15.32 -32.54 20.97
C SER A 316 16.29 -32.17 22.10
N MET A 317 15.78 -31.65 23.21
CA MET A 317 16.52 -31.18 24.38
C MET A 317 16.25 -32.08 25.59
N LEU A 318 17.22 -32.18 26.50
CA LEU A 318 17.11 -32.85 27.80
C LEU A 318 17.35 -31.84 28.91
N THR A 319 16.60 -31.98 30.00
CA THR A 319 16.96 -31.41 31.30
C THR A 319 17.45 -32.55 32.19
N MET A 320 18.57 -32.36 32.89
CA MET A 320 19.21 -33.42 33.67
C MET A 320 19.85 -32.91 34.96
N LEU A 321 19.87 -33.78 35.98
CA LEU A 321 20.58 -33.58 37.24
C LEU A 321 22.05 -34.01 37.09
N ARG A 322 22.96 -33.18 37.59
CA ARG A 322 24.41 -33.39 37.57
C ARG A 322 24.93 -33.73 38.97
N PRO A 323 26.10 -34.38 39.10
CA PRO A 323 26.66 -34.79 40.39
C PRO A 323 27.00 -33.63 41.33
N ASP A 324 27.09 -32.40 40.83
CA ASP A 324 27.26 -31.17 41.62
C ASP A 324 25.91 -30.58 42.11
N GLY A 325 24.80 -31.32 41.94
CA GLY A 325 23.44 -30.88 42.27
C GLY A 325 22.83 -29.93 41.25
N ALA A 326 23.55 -29.57 40.17
CA ALA A 326 23.06 -28.62 39.18
C ALA A 326 22.06 -29.27 38.22
N VAL A 327 20.95 -28.57 37.96
CA VAL A 327 20.00 -28.92 36.89
C VAL A 327 20.40 -28.19 35.62
N THR A 328 20.81 -28.94 34.60
CA THR A 328 21.33 -28.38 33.34
C THR A 328 20.52 -28.84 32.14
N GLU A 329 20.46 -27.99 31.11
CA GLU A 329 19.80 -28.32 29.85
C GLU A 329 20.83 -28.52 28.75
N CYS A 330 20.69 -29.58 27.96
CA CYS A 330 21.57 -29.85 26.84
C CYS A 330 20.82 -30.51 25.68
N PRO A 331 21.28 -30.33 24.43
CA PRO A 331 20.70 -31.07 23.31
C PRO A 331 21.00 -32.56 23.45
N VAL A 332 20.06 -33.41 23.03
CA VAL A 332 20.20 -34.89 23.05
C VAL A 332 21.49 -35.35 22.36
N THR A 333 21.96 -34.61 21.36
CA THR A 333 23.22 -34.86 20.65
C THR A 333 24.47 -34.86 21.56
N SER A 334 24.37 -34.32 22.78
CA SER A 334 25.47 -34.28 23.74
C SER A 334 25.65 -35.60 24.50
N VAL A 335 24.64 -36.48 24.46
CA VAL A 335 24.66 -37.78 25.15
C VAL A 335 25.53 -38.76 24.37
N GLN A 336 26.65 -39.16 24.99
CA GLN A 336 27.61 -40.09 24.41
C GLN A 336 27.23 -41.55 24.70
N GLU A 337 26.79 -41.81 25.92
CA GLU A 337 26.50 -43.15 26.44
C GLU A 337 25.15 -43.15 27.15
N VAL A 338 24.39 -44.23 26.99
CA VAL A 338 23.18 -44.50 27.76
C VAL A 338 23.48 -45.72 28.62
N TYR A 339 23.44 -45.55 29.94
CA TYR A 339 23.73 -46.66 30.85
C TYR A 339 22.48 -47.50 31.09
N ASP A 340 22.67 -48.79 31.31
CA ASP A 340 21.60 -49.70 31.71
C ASP A 340 21.28 -49.56 33.21
N ARG A 341 20.92 -48.33 33.60
CA ARG A 341 20.53 -47.94 34.95
C ARG A 341 19.49 -46.83 34.85
N THR A 342 18.34 -47.05 35.49
CA THR A 342 17.24 -46.08 35.56
C THR A 342 16.77 -46.01 37.00
N TYR A 343 16.63 -44.80 37.52
CA TYR A 343 16.04 -44.52 38.81
C TYR A 343 14.57 -44.13 38.67
N ASP A 344 13.80 -44.34 39.72
CA ASP A 344 12.41 -43.93 39.73
C ASP A 344 12.32 -42.41 39.85
N CYS A 345 11.80 -41.77 38.79
CA CYS A 345 11.71 -40.33 38.64
C CYS A 345 10.25 -39.93 38.43
N VAL A 346 9.61 -39.42 39.48
CA VAL A 346 8.25 -38.88 39.40
C VAL A 346 8.29 -37.49 38.77
N GLU A 347 7.84 -37.38 37.52
CA GLU A 347 7.84 -36.12 36.76
C GLU A 347 6.89 -35.07 37.37
N SER A 348 7.31 -33.80 37.31
CA SER A 348 6.52 -32.64 37.74
C SER A 348 6.54 -31.54 36.68
N PRO A 349 5.43 -30.80 36.44
CA PRO A 349 5.39 -29.71 35.47
C PRO A 349 6.10 -28.42 35.95
N ALA A 350 6.63 -28.39 37.17
CA ALA A 350 7.37 -27.25 37.72
C ALA A 350 8.84 -27.61 37.97
N TYR A 351 9.74 -26.63 37.86
CA TYR A 351 11.16 -26.78 38.20
C TYR A 351 11.32 -27.37 39.62
N PRO A 352 12.17 -28.39 39.84
CA PRO A 352 13.23 -28.94 38.97
C PRO A 352 12.79 -30.03 37.98
N TRP A 353 11.49 -30.16 37.70
CA TRP A 353 10.85 -31.15 36.80
C TRP A 353 10.67 -32.55 37.40
N CYS A 354 10.91 -32.68 38.70
CA CYS A 354 10.51 -33.82 39.53
C CYS A 354 10.04 -33.31 40.90
N SER A 355 9.42 -34.16 41.72
CA SER A 355 9.06 -33.79 43.10
C SER A 355 10.32 -33.54 43.96
N THR A 356 10.19 -32.75 45.03
CA THR A 356 11.33 -32.44 45.92
C THR A 356 11.94 -33.70 46.53
N ASP A 357 11.11 -34.63 46.99
CA ASP A 357 11.55 -35.93 47.52
C ASP A 357 12.29 -36.77 46.47
N THR A 358 11.81 -36.76 45.22
CA THR A 358 12.51 -37.43 44.11
C THR A 358 13.83 -36.74 43.78
N PHE A 359 13.89 -35.40 43.84
CA PHE A 359 15.09 -34.65 43.53
C PHE A 359 16.24 -34.98 44.48
N ASP A 360 15.98 -34.93 45.79
CA ASP A 360 16.97 -35.21 46.82
C ASP A 360 17.47 -36.65 46.72
N ARG A 361 16.54 -37.61 46.55
CA ARG A 361 16.86 -39.03 46.34
C ARG A 361 17.71 -39.28 45.09
N LEU A 362 17.40 -38.62 43.97
CA LEU A 362 18.18 -38.74 42.73
C LEU A 362 19.57 -38.11 42.88
N SER A 363 19.70 -37.03 43.65
CA SER A 363 20.99 -36.38 43.93
C SER A 363 21.92 -37.32 44.71
N GLU A 364 21.42 -37.93 45.79
CA GLU A 364 22.17 -38.92 46.58
C GLU A 364 22.56 -40.14 45.72
N GLN A 365 21.62 -40.65 44.93
CA GLN A 365 21.84 -41.80 44.04
C GLN A 365 22.82 -41.52 42.88
N LEU A 366 22.99 -40.25 42.50
CA LEU A 366 23.93 -39.81 41.47
C LEU A 366 25.35 -39.69 42.03
N GLU A 367 25.49 -39.24 43.28
CA GLU A 367 26.77 -39.20 44.00
C GLU A 367 27.30 -40.60 44.30
N ASP A 368 26.42 -41.55 44.65
CA ASP A 368 26.79 -42.94 44.98
C ASP A 368 26.89 -43.88 43.74
N LEU A 369 26.98 -43.33 42.53
CA LEU A 369 27.11 -44.16 41.33
C LEU A 369 28.46 -44.90 41.26
N PRO A 370 28.46 -46.21 40.96
CA PRO A 370 29.71 -46.95 40.84
C PRO A 370 30.55 -46.44 39.65
N PRO A 371 31.90 -46.52 39.73
CA PRO A 371 32.80 -45.99 38.72
C PRO A 371 32.65 -46.67 37.34
N ARG A 372 32.14 -47.90 37.29
CA ARG A 372 31.80 -48.62 36.05
C ARG A 372 30.33 -49.02 36.06
N LEU A 373 29.60 -48.59 35.03
CA LEU A 373 28.21 -48.96 34.78
C LEU A 373 28.11 -49.67 33.43
N PRO A 374 27.26 -50.70 33.30
CA PRO A 374 27.01 -51.34 32.00
C PRO A 374 26.35 -50.33 31.04
N ILE A 375 26.87 -50.25 29.82
CA ILE A 375 26.32 -49.41 28.75
C ILE A 375 25.24 -50.22 28.03
N LEU A 376 24.09 -49.59 27.75
CA LEU A 376 23.01 -50.22 27.01
C LEU A 376 23.42 -50.42 25.53
N PRO A 377 23.43 -51.65 24.98
CA PRO A 377 23.87 -51.91 23.61
C PRO A 377 22.79 -51.49 22.60
N ILE A 378 22.81 -50.21 22.21
CA ILE A 378 21.89 -49.63 21.24
C ILE A 378 22.48 -49.79 19.82
N LEU A 379 21.92 -50.69 19.03
CA LEU A 379 22.35 -50.94 17.65
C LEU A 379 21.69 -49.94 16.68
N ALA A 380 22.49 -49.09 16.05
CA ALA A 380 22.03 -48.25 14.94
C ALA A 380 21.98 -49.05 13.64
N SER A 381 20.92 -48.89 12.85
CA SER A 381 20.83 -49.50 11.51
C SER A 381 21.97 -48.98 10.64
N GLN A 382 22.83 -49.87 10.13
CA GLN A 382 23.87 -49.46 9.19
C GLN A 382 23.24 -49.15 7.82
N PRO A 383 23.58 -48.02 7.17
CA PRO A 383 23.18 -47.80 5.80
C PRO A 383 23.97 -48.77 4.90
N VAL A 384 23.24 -49.69 4.26
CA VAL A 384 23.74 -50.47 3.12
C VAL A 384 23.69 -49.56 1.89
N GLU A 385 24.83 -49.26 1.27
CA GLU A 385 25.12 -49.58 -0.15
C GLU A 385 26.43 -48.94 -0.67
N PRO A 386 27.08 -49.60 -1.65
CA PRO A 386 28.40 -49.28 -2.17
C PRO A 386 28.41 -48.05 -3.09
N LEU A 387 29.60 -47.49 -3.29
CA LEU A 387 29.86 -46.39 -4.22
C LEU A 387 29.47 -46.76 -5.66
N PRO A 388 28.80 -45.87 -6.42
CA PRO A 388 28.74 -45.99 -7.86
C PRO A 388 30.00 -45.37 -8.48
N ASP A 389 30.76 -46.19 -9.20
CA ASP A 389 31.92 -45.80 -10.04
C ASP A 389 31.58 -44.72 -11.11
N ALA A 390 30.30 -44.47 -11.37
CA ALA A 390 29.82 -43.50 -12.35
C ALA A 390 30.26 -42.04 -12.10
N ILE A 391 30.57 -41.65 -10.86
CA ILE A 391 30.92 -40.25 -10.54
C ILE A 391 32.43 -39.98 -10.75
N VAL A 392 33.28 -41.00 -10.90
CA VAL A 392 34.70 -40.79 -11.28
C VAL A 392 34.82 -40.51 -12.78
N GLN A 393 33.94 -41.10 -13.61
CA GLN A 393 33.90 -40.81 -15.06
C GLN A 393 33.49 -39.37 -15.37
N SER A 394 32.59 -38.75 -14.61
CA SER A 394 32.12 -37.36 -14.87
C SER A 394 33.16 -36.26 -14.60
N LEU A 395 34.29 -36.56 -13.95
CA LEU A 395 35.43 -35.64 -13.81
C LEU A 395 36.44 -35.79 -14.96
N GLY A 396 36.48 -36.96 -15.62
CA GLY A 396 37.28 -37.20 -16.82
C GLY A 396 36.74 -36.45 -18.04
N ASP A 397 35.43 -36.16 -18.06
CA ASP A 397 34.77 -35.40 -19.12
C ASP A 397 34.89 -33.86 -18.96
N PHE A 398 35.40 -33.37 -17.82
CA PHE A 398 35.70 -31.94 -17.67
C PHE A 398 37.10 -31.64 -18.23
N PRO A 399 37.27 -30.69 -19.15
CA PRO A 399 38.59 -30.33 -19.69
C PRO A 399 39.48 -29.51 -18.73
N CYS A 400 38.90 -28.97 -17.64
CA CYS A 400 39.62 -28.11 -16.68
C CYS A 400 40.69 -28.78 -15.77
N PRO A 401 40.61 -30.06 -15.36
CA PRO A 401 41.60 -30.69 -14.48
C PRO A 401 43.01 -30.75 -15.07
N THR A 402 43.12 -30.88 -16.40
CA THR A 402 44.38 -30.92 -17.19
C THR A 402 44.68 -29.62 -17.92
N CYS A 403 43.82 -28.59 -17.79
CA CYS A 403 43.98 -27.31 -18.47
C CYS A 403 45.14 -26.48 -17.92
N SER A 404 45.98 -25.95 -18.80
CA SER A 404 47.15 -25.13 -18.43
C SER A 404 46.76 -23.81 -17.75
N SER A 405 45.55 -23.30 -18.03
CA SER A 405 45.03 -22.04 -17.47
C SER A 405 44.49 -22.16 -16.04
N ARG A 406 44.51 -23.36 -15.43
CA ARG A 406 43.86 -23.63 -14.13
C ARG A 406 44.25 -22.68 -12.98
N PRO A 407 45.53 -22.36 -12.71
CA PRO A 407 45.91 -21.47 -11.61
C PRO A 407 45.38 -20.04 -11.81
N ALA A 408 45.44 -19.54 -13.05
CA ALA A 408 44.89 -18.25 -13.41
C ALA A 408 43.36 -18.24 -13.26
N CYS A 409 42.67 -19.32 -13.66
CA CYS A 409 41.22 -19.42 -13.51
C CYS A 409 40.83 -19.43 -12.04
N GLN A 410 41.54 -20.16 -11.18
CA GLN A 410 41.28 -20.18 -9.74
C GLN A 410 41.40 -18.81 -9.08
N LYS A 411 42.46 -18.06 -9.43
CA LYS A 411 42.71 -16.72 -8.89
C LYS A 411 41.62 -15.74 -9.29
N ASP A 412 41.26 -15.74 -10.56
CA ASP A 412 40.41 -14.70 -11.14
C ASP A 412 38.91 -15.02 -11.03
N PHE A 413 38.55 -16.28 -10.75
CA PHE A 413 37.17 -16.78 -10.78
C PHE A 413 36.23 -15.97 -9.89
N LEU A 414 36.62 -15.64 -8.67
CA LEU A 414 35.72 -14.93 -7.73
C LEU A 414 35.32 -13.56 -8.26
N THR A 415 36.28 -12.83 -8.83
CA THR A 415 36.07 -11.51 -9.43
C THR A 415 35.28 -11.62 -10.72
N ALA A 416 35.70 -12.51 -11.63
CA ALA A 416 35.06 -12.69 -12.94
C ALA A 416 33.62 -13.21 -12.81
N SER A 417 33.36 -14.13 -11.86
CA SER A 417 32.02 -14.64 -11.57
C SER A 417 31.10 -13.56 -11.02
N ARG A 418 31.58 -12.71 -10.10
CA ARG A 418 30.82 -11.56 -9.58
C ARG A 418 30.46 -10.58 -10.69
N LEU A 419 31.43 -10.16 -11.48
CA LEU A 419 31.22 -9.22 -12.60
C LEU A 419 30.23 -9.80 -13.63
N ARG A 420 30.31 -11.10 -13.92
CA ARG A 420 29.36 -11.77 -14.81
C ARG A 420 27.94 -11.84 -14.24
N GLN A 421 27.80 -12.04 -12.93
CA GLN A 421 26.49 -11.97 -12.26
C GLN A 421 25.92 -10.55 -12.29
N GLU A 422 26.75 -9.53 -12.08
CA GLU A 422 26.37 -8.12 -12.20
C GLU A 422 25.96 -7.77 -13.63
N GLN A 423 26.73 -8.21 -14.64
CA GLN A 423 26.41 -8.07 -16.05
C GLN A 423 25.03 -8.68 -16.35
N HIS A 424 24.80 -9.94 -15.94
CA HIS A 424 23.52 -10.62 -16.13
C HIS A 424 22.36 -9.89 -15.43
N ARG A 425 22.59 -9.40 -14.21
CA ARG A 425 21.60 -8.63 -13.46
C ARG A 425 21.23 -7.34 -14.19
N HIS A 426 22.23 -6.57 -14.65
CA HIS A 426 22.00 -5.33 -15.39
C HIS A 426 21.28 -5.59 -16.71
N THR A 427 21.71 -6.57 -17.50
CA THR A 427 21.03 -6.96 -18.75
C THR A 427 19.57 -7.32 -18.50
N LYS A 428 19.27 -8.13 -17.48
CA LYS A 428 17.89 -8.47 -17.10
C LYS A 428 17.09 -7.25 -16.66
N SER A 429 17.68 -6.34 -15.88
CA SER A 429 17.01 -5.10 -15.46
C SER A 429 16.68 -4.19 -16.63
N ILE A 430 17.60 -4.02 -17.58
CA ILE A 430 17.38 -3.22 -18.80
C ILE A 430 16.24 -3.81 -19.62
N GLN A 431 16.27 -5.12 -19.87
CA GLN A 431 15.21 -5.79 -20.62
C GLN A 431 13.86 -5.65 -19.91
N ALA A 432 13.82 -5.89 -18.58
CA ALA A 432 12.60 -5.73 -17.80
C ALA A 432 12.04 -4.31 -17.85
N LEU A 433 12.88 -3.27 -17.77
CA LEU A 433 12.42 -1.88 -17.89
C LEU A 433 11.81 -1.59 -19.27
N ARG A 434 12.45 -2.10 -20.33
CA ARG A 434 12.01 -1.88 -21.72
C ARG A 434 10.72 -2.62 -22.08
N THR A 435 10.47 -3.79 -21.49
CA THR A 435 9.30 -4.62 -21.81
C THR A 435 8.21 -4.61 -20.74
N SER A 436 8.44 -4.00 -19.57
CA SER A 436 7.51 -4.06 -18.42
C SER A 436 6.07 -3.65 -18.74
N LEU A 437 5.87 -2.55 -19.47
CA LEU A 437 4.51 -2.11 -19.83
C LEU A 437 3.83 -3.08 -20.80
N TRP A 438 4.58 -3.64 -21.74
CA TRP A 438 4.05 -4.65 -22.64
C TRP A 438 3.65 -5.93 -21.90
N HIS A 439 4.48 -6.40 -20.97
CA HIS A 439 4.13 -7.54 -20.14
C HIS A 439 2.86 -7.31 -19.32
N ARG A 440 2.71 -6.14 -18.69
CA ARG A 440 1.48 -5.78 -17.97
C ARG A 440 0.25 -5.73 -18.88
N PHE A 441 0.41 -5.28 -20.13
CA PHE A 441 -0.65 -5.33 -21.13
C PHE A 441 -1.04 -6.78 -21.44
N GLN A 442 -0.07 -7.65 -21.69
CA GLN A 442 -0.30 -9.06 -21.98
C GLN A 442 -0.95 -9.80 -20.81
N GLU A 443 -0.50 -9.57 -19.57
CA GLU A 443 -1.13 -10.14 -18.36
C GLU A 443 -2.63 -9.78 -18.30
N ARG A 444 -2.99 -8.53 -18.61
CA ARG A 444 -4.39 -8.10 -18.62
C ARG A 444 -5.18 -8.70 -19.78
N VAL A 445 -4.55 -8.91 -20.94
CA VAL A 445 -5.15 -9.64 -22.07
C VAL A 445 -5.44 -11.09 -21.67
N GLU A 446 -4.50 -11.78 -21.03
CA GLU A 446 -4.67 -13.17 -20.57
C GLU A 446 -5.82 -13.31 -19.57
N VAL A 447 -5.96 -12.35 -18.65
CA VAL A 447 -7.12 -12.31 -17.74
C VAL A 447 -8.41 -12.14 -18.55
N LEU A 448 -8.49 -11.15 -19.45
CA LEU A 448 -9.69 -10.92 -20.25
C LEU A 448 -10.05 -12.12 -21.16
N GLN A 449 -9.06 -12.89 -21.62
CA GLN A 449 -9.26 -14.14 -22.33
C GLN A 449 -9.81 -15.24 -21.43
N THR A 450 -9.25 -15.38 -20.23
CA THR A 450 -9.68 -16.37 -19.22
C THR A 450 -11.13 -16.15 -18.82
N PHE A 451 -11.53 -14.89 -18.64
CA PHE A 451 -12.91 -14.52 -18.32
C PHE A 451 -13.82 -14.49 -19.56
N GLY A 452 -13.30 -14.58 -20.78
CA GLY A 452 -14.10 -14.67 -22.01
C GLY A 452 -14.56 -13.32 -22.59
N TYR A 453 -13.96 -12.21 -22.17
CA TYR A 453 -14.12 -10.90 -22.82
C TYR A 453 -13.34 -10.79 -24.13
N LEU A 454 -12.28 -11.60 -24.26
CA LEU A 454 -11.47 -11.72 -25.47
C LEU A 454 -11.41 -13.17 -25.95
N THR A 455 -11.32 -13.36 -27.26
CA THR A 455 -10.98 -14.65 -27.86
C THR A 455 -9.51 -14.99 -27.65
N SER A 456 -9.11 -16.24 -27.91
CA SER A 456 -7.69 -16.66 -27.91
C SER A 456 -6.82 -15.85 -28.88
N THR A 457 -7.42 -15.26 -29.92
CA THR A 457 -6.77 -14.36 -30.89
C THR A 457 -6.80 -12.88 -30.50
N ALA A 458 -7.18 -12.57 -29.25
CA ALA A 458 -7.30 -11.22 -28.70
C ALA A 458 -8.31 -10.31 -29.44
N GLN A 459 -9.36 -10.90 -30.01
CA GLN A 459 -10.51 -10.17 -30.55
C GLN A 459 -11.59 -10.05 -29.48
N LEU A 460 -12.37 -8.96 -29.52
CA LEU A 460 -13.47 -8.75 -28.57
C LEU A 460 -14.59 -9.77 -28.81
N THR A 461 -15.06 -10.39 -27.73
CA THR A 461 -16.31 -11.16 -27.75
C THR A 461 -17.50 -10.22 -27.63
N ALA A 462 -18.73 -10.75 -27.71
CA ALA A 462 -19.94 -9.98 -27.41
C ALA A 462 -19.85 -9.35 -26.00
N ASP A 463 -19.28 -10.09 -25.04
CA ASP A 463 -19.04 -9.58 -23.68
C ASP A 463 -17.99 -8.48 -23.64
N GLY A 464 -16.89 -8.64 -24.39
CA GLY A 464 -15.86 -7.60 -24.51
C GLY A 464 -16.39 -6.29 -25.12
N GLU A 465 -17.35 -6.36 -26.05
CA GLU A 465 -17.89 -5.19 -26.74
C GLU A 465 -18.70 -4.27 -25.83
N TRP A 466 -19.46 -4.80 -24.88
CA TRP A 466 -20.16 -3.97 -23.92
C TRP A 466 -19.30 -3.66 -22.69
N ALA A 467 -18.41 -4.56 -22.27
CA ALA A 467 -17.51 -4.34 -21.14
C ALA A 467 -16.57 -3.14 -21.37
N ARG A 468 -16.12 -2.88 -22.61
CA ARG A 468 -15.25 -1.74 -22.94
C ARG A 468 -15.90 -0.36 -22.70
N LEU A 469 -17.23 -0.31 -22.57
CA LEU A 469 -17.98 0.90 -22.31
C LEU A 469 -17.93 1.30 -20.82
N ILE A 470 -17.61 0.35 -19.94
CA ILE A 470 -17.42 0.56 -18.51
C ILE A 470 -15.97 0.98 -18.27
N ARG A 471 -15.75 2.27 -18.03
CA ARG A 471 -14.45 2.98 -17.88
C ARG A 471 -14.24 3.55 -16.47
N ILE A 472 -15.04 3.13 -15.51
CA ILE A 472 -14.95 3.45 -14.08
C ILE A 472 -14.00 2.51 -13.33
N ASP A 473 -13.65 2.86 -12.10
CA ASP A 473 -12.85 2.00 -11.22
C ASP A 473 -13.59 0.68 -10.91
N HIS A 474 -12.83 -0.36 -10.61
CA HIS A 474 -13.35 -1.72 -10.39
C HIS A 474 -14.14 -2.27 -11.59
N SER A 475 -13.72 -1.89 -12.80
CA SER A 475 -14.38 -2.26 -14.06
C SER A 475 -14.55 -3.77 -14.22
N LEU A 476 -13.57 -4.60 -13.83
CA LEU A 476 -13.68 -6.06 -13.98
C LEU A 476 -14.72 -6.62 -13.01
N LEU A 477 -14.73 -6.17 -11.76
CA LEU A 477 -15.76 -6.53 -10.80
C LEU A 477 -17.15 -6.14 -11.30
N ILE A 478 -17.34 -4.93 -11.80
CA ILE A 478 -18.65 -4.46 -12.29
C ILE A 478 -19.11 -5.28 -13.49
N THR A 479 -18.23 -5.56 -14.46
CA THR A 479 -18.58 -6.38 -15.62
C THR A 479 -18.89 -7.82 -15.21
N GLU A 480 -18.19 -8.39 -14.23
CA GLU A 480 -18.47 -9.74 -13.73
C GLU A 480 -19.78 -9.78 -12.91
N LEU A 481 -20.12 -8.73 -12.16
CA LEU A 481 -21.43 -8.62 -11.50
C LEU A 481 -22.58 -8.60 -12.51
N ILE A 482 -22.40 -7.89 -13.64
CA ILE A 482 -23.39 -7.85 -14.71
C ILE A 482 -23.55 -9.23 -15.35
N ARG A 483 -22.44 -9.94 -15.64
CA ARG A 483 -22.48 -11.30 -16.21
C ARG A 483 -23.06 -12.34 -15.25
N ALA A 484 -22.86 -12.15 -13.96
CA ALA A 484 -23.47 -12.96 -12.92
C ALA A 484 -24.96 -12.62 -12.68
N GLU A 485 -25.54 -11.72 -13.49
CA GLU A 485 -26.93 -11.25 -13.38
C GLU A 485 -27.26 -10.67 -11.99
N ALA A 486 -26.26 -10.14 -11.27
CA ALA A 486 -26.40 -9.67 -9.89
C ALA A 486 -27.34 -8.46 -9.76
N PHE A 487 -27.56 -7.72 -10.85
CA PHE A 487 -28.43 -6.54 -10.90
C PHE A 487 -29.77 -6.79 -11.59
N THR A 488 -30.08 -8.03 -11.96
CA THR A 488 -31.33 -8.35 -12.66
C THR A 488 -32.52 -8.07 -11.75
N GLY A 489 -33.40 -7.16 -12.19
CA GLY A 489 -34.56 -6.72 -11.39
C GLY A 489 -34.19 -5.85 -10.18
N ALA A 490 -32.95 -5.35 -10.10
CA ALA A 490 -32.55 -4.47 -9.02
C ALA A 490 -33.32 -3.14 -9.06
N ASP A 491 -33.88 -2.78 -7.91
CA ASP A 491 -34.51 -1.48 -7.70
C ASP A 491 -33.48 -0.34 -7.91
N PRO A 492 -33.87 0.79 -8.52
CA PRO A 492 -32.97 1.93 -8.74
C PRO A 492 -32.25 2.43 -7.47
N SER A 493 -32.90 2.36 -6.30
CA SER A 493 -32.29 2.77 -5.02
C SER A 493 -31.19 1.80 -4.58
N LEU A 494 -31.41 0.49 -4.71
CA LEU A 494 -30.42 -0.55 -4.39
C LEU A 494 -29.21 -0.46 -5.33
N LEU A 495 -29.45 -0.33 -6.64
CA LEU A 495 -28.39 -0.16 -7.62
C LEU A 495 -27.51 1.05 -7.28
N THR A 496 -28.13 2.16 -6.90
CA THR A 496 -27.43 3.38 -6.49
C THR A 496 -26.60 3.17 -5.24
N GLY A 497 -27.13 2.48 -4.22
CA GLY A 497 -26.39 2.14 -3.02
C GLY A 497 -25.12 1.34 -3.33
N ILE A 498 -25.23 0.32 -4.18
CA ILE A 498 -24.06 -0.48 -4.61
C ILE A 498 -23.05 0.37 -5.38
N MET A 499 -23.48 1.15 -6.36
CA MET A 499 -22.59 2.01 -7.14
C MET A 499 -21.89 3.05 -6.27
N ALA A 500 -22.59 3.62 -5.28
CA ALA A 500 -21.99 4.52 -4.30
C ALA A 500 -20.93 3.82 -3.45
N SER A 501 -21.17 2.57 -3.03
CA SER A 501 -20.19 1.77 -2.28
C SER A 501 -18.93 1.47 -3.10
N LEU A 502 -19.10 1.15 -4.40
CA LEU A 502 -18.01 0.87 -5.34
C LEU A 502 -17.22 2.13 -5.71
N ALA A 503 -17.88 3.29 -5.79
CA ALA A 503 -17.26 4.58 -6.07
C ALA A 503 -16.58 5.20 -4.84
N HIS A 504 -16.70 4.59 -3.65
CA HIS A 504 -16.20 5.16 -2.41
C HIS A 504 -14.80 4.63 -2.06
N ASP A 505 -13.89 5.54 -1.76
CA ASP A 505 -12.46 5.30 -1.55
C ASP A 505 -11.95 5.68 -0.15
N ASP A 506 -12.86 6.04 0.77
CA ASP A 506 -12.51 6.63 2.06
C ASP A 506 -13.01 5.81 3.26
N ASP A 507 -12.11 5.43 4.16
CA ASP A 507 -12.44 4.62 5.33
C ASP A 507 -12.61 5.45 6.62
N ARG A 508 -12.88 6.76 6.50
CA ARG A 508 -13.14 7.62 7.67
C ARG A 508 -14.36 7.12 8.47
N PRO A 509 -14.22 6.87 9.79
CA PRO A 509 -15.35 6.49 10.61
C PRO A 509 -16.34 7.64 10.73
N GLY A 510 -17.62 7.31 10.91
CA GLY A 510 -18.67 8.31 11.04
C GLY A 510 -20.00 7.71 11.46
N ALA A 511 -20.97 8.58 11.73
CA ALA A 511 -22.36 8.14 11.85
C ALA A 511 -22.97 8.02 10.45
N PHE A 512 -23.81 7.02 10.25
CA PHE A 512 -24.45 6.72 8.98
C PHE A 512 -25.85 6.15 9.22
N PRO A 513 -26.74 6.25 8.22
CA PRO A 513 -28.05 5.64 8.30
C PRO A 513 -27.97 4.12 8.42
N ARG A 514 -29.05 3.52 8.97
CA ARG A 514 -29.20 2.06 8.98
C ARG A 514 -29.39 1.53 7.56
N ILE A 515 -28.69 0.43 7.29
CA ILE A 515 -28.68 -0.30 6.02
C ILE A 515 -29.97 -1.12 5.89
N SER A 516 -30.57 -1.15 4.70
CA SER A 516 -31.70 -2.02 4.42
C SER A 516 -31.29 -3.50 4.31
N PRO A 517 -32.17 -4.47 4.64
CA PRO A 517 -31.87 -5.89 4.48
C PRO A 517 -31.51 -6.27 3.04
N ASP A 518 -32.17 -5.67 2.06
CA ASP A 518 -31.97 -5.94 0.64
C ASP A 518 -30.60 -5.43 0.17
N LEU A 519 -30.22 -4.21 0.56
CA LEU A 519 -28.89 -3.67 0.26
C LEU A 519 -27.78 -4.51 0.92
N SER A 520 -27.99 -4.94 2.17
CA SER A 520 -27.06 -5.82 2.88
C SER A 520 -26.90 -7.20 2.22
N SER A 521 -27.99 -7.74 1.66
CA SER A 521 -27.96 -8.99 0.88
C SER A 521 -27.15 -8.83 -0.40
N LEU A 522 -27.41 -7.77 -1.17
CA LEU A 522 -26.73 -7.52 -2.43
C LEU A 522 -25.24 -7.19 -2.23
N LEU A 523 -24.89 -6.39 -1.21
CA LEU A 523 -23.48 -6.11 -0.87
C LEU A 523 -22.70 -7.36 -0.47
N ARG A 524 -23.33 -8.35 0.17
CA ARG A 524 -22.68 -9.64 0.46
C ARG A 524 -22.35 -10.40 -0.83
N GLN A 525 -23.24 -10.37 -1.83
CA GLN A 525 -22.98 -10.98 -3.13
C GLN A 525 -21.82 -10.27 -3.84
N VAL A 526 -21.82 -8.93 -3.83
CA VAL A 526 -20.75 -8.10 -4.39
C VAL A 526 -19.41 -8.41 -3.73
N ARG A 527 -19.36 -8.49 -2.39
CA ARG A 527 -18.15 -8.82 -1.64
C ARG A 527 -17.61 -10.19 -1.99
N LYS A 528 -18.48 -11.21 -2.07
CA LYS A 528 -18.08 -12.57 -2.45
C LYS A 528 -17.45 -12.60 -3.83
N LEU A 529 -17.99 -11.85 -4.80
CA LEU A 529 -17.41 -11.79 -6.13
C LEU A 529 -16.08 -11.01 -6.13
N ALA A 530 -15.98 -9.90 -5.39
CA ALA A 530 -14.75 -9.15 -5.23
C ALA A 530 -13.61 -10.00 -4.61
N GLU A 531 -13.92 -10.83 -3.62
CA GLU A 531 -12.97 -11.78 -3.03
C GLU A 531 -12.46 -12.79 -4.08
N ASN A 532 -13.33 -13.29 -4.95
CA ASN A 532 -12.92 -14.21 -6.03
C ASN A 532 -12.02 -13.53 -7.08
N LEU A 533 -12.19 -12.23 -7.30
CA LEU A 533 -11.42 -11.45 -8.29
C LEU A 533 -10.13 -10.83 -7.74
N THR A 534 -9.84 -10.98 -6.45
CA THR A 534 -8.65 -10.41 -5.79
C THR A 534 -7.32 -10.71 -6.50
N PRO A 535 -7.09 -11.87 -7.14
CA PRO A 535 -5.87 -12.10 -7.93
C PRO A 535 -5.70 -11.20 -9.17
N HIS A 536 -6.78 -10.55 -9.62
CA HIS A 536 -6.86 -9.85 -10.91
C HIS A 536 -7.20 -8.36 -10.77
N GLU A 537 -7.91 -7.97 -9.73
CA GLU A 537 -8.28 -6.59 -9.44
C GLU A 537 -8.33 -6.37 -7.92
N ASP A 538 -7.80 -5.24 -7.46
CA ASP A 538 -7.82 -4.92 -6.04
C ASP A 538 -9.27 -4.73 -5.56
N PRO A 539 -9.66 -5.33 -4.42
CA PRO A 539 -11.03 -5.27 -3.96
C PRO A 539 -11.40 -3.84 -3.51
N PRO A 540 -12.60 -3.35 -3.84
CA PRO A 540 -13.10 -2.08 -3.30
C PRO A 540 -13.35 -2.16 -1.80
N LEU A 541 -13.45 -0.99 -1.16
CA LEU A 541 -13.71 -0.89 0.27
C LEU A 541 -15.11 -1.43 0.67
N LEU A 542 -16.11 -1.28 -0.22
CA LEU A 542 -17.47 -1.81 -0.06
C LEU A 542 -18.13 -1.44 1.27
N ARG A 543 -18.17 -0.14 1.56
CA ARG A 543 -18.84 0.44 2.72
C ARG A 543 -20.35 0.40 2.60
N ALA A 544 -20.98 -0.45 3.41
CA ALA A 544 -22.43 -0.64 3.40
C ALA A 544 -23.19 0.54 4.01
N ASP A 545 -22.60 1.18 5.01
CA ASP A 545 -23.11 2.37 5.67
C ASP A 545 -23.15 3.59 4.72
N VAL A 546 -22.13 3.75 3.90
CA VAL A 546 -22.08 4.76 2.82
C VAL A 546 -23.10 4.45 1.71
N ALA A 547 -23.24 3.18 1.35
CA ALA A 547 -24.24 2.73 0.37
C ALA A 547 -25.66 3.11 0.79
N ALA A 548 -26.00 2.94 2.08
CA ALA A 548 -27.31 3.27 2.63
C ALA A 548 -27.64 4.78 2.55
N LEU A 549 -26.63 5.65 2.54
CA LEU A 549 -26.83 7.10 2.38
C LEU A 549 -27.34 7.42 0.97
N ALA A 550 -26.72 6.84 -0.06
CA ALA A 550 -27.11 7.06 -1.45
C ALA A 550 -28.44 6.37 -1.80
N GLU A 551 -28.68 5.17 -1.25
CA GLU A 551 -29.97 4.47 -1.34
C GLU A 551 -31.11 5.36 -0.84
N ARG A 552 -30.99 5.92 0.38
CA ARG A 552 -32.03 6.77 0.98
C ARG A 552 -32.30 8.04 0.20
N TRP A 553 -31.26 8.67 -0.35
CA TRP A 553 -31.43 9.88 -1.14
C TRP A 553 -32.40 9.70 -2.32
N ILE A 554 -32.37 8.51 -2.93
CA ILE A 554 -33.27 8.15 -4.03
C ILE A 554 -34.59 7.57 -3.53
N ALA A 555 -34.56 6.71 -2.52
CA ALA A 555 -35.74 6.04 -2.01
C ALA A 555 -36.75 7.00 -1.34
N GLU A 556 -36.28 8.14 -0.82
CA GLU A 556 -37.11 9.15 -0.15
C GLU A 556 -37.10 10.49 -0.91
N PRO A 557 -37.96 10.70 -1.94
CA PRO A 557 -37.97 11.93 -2.75
C PRO A 557 -38.26 13.22 -1.97
N THR A 558 -38.88 13.11 -0.79
CA THR A 558 -39.17 14.25 0.10
C THR A 558 -38.00 14.62 1.01
N LEU A 559 -36.96 13.78 1.08
CA LEU A 559 -35.77 14.06 1.88
C LEU A 559 -35.04 15.28 1.32
N THR A 560 -34.86 16.31 2.14
CA THR A 560 -34.11 17.51 1.75
C THR A 560 -32.61 17.27 1.86
N TRP A 561 -31.81 18.08 1.17
CA TRP A 561 -30.33 18.00 1.26
C TRP A 561 -29.83 18.14 2.71
N ILE A 562 -30.37 19.12 3.44
CA ILE A 562 -30.05 19.33 4.86
C ILE A 562 -30.47 18.11 5.69
N GLY A 563 -31.64 17.52 5.39
CA GLY A 563 -32.08 16.28 6.01
C GLY A 563 -31.10 15.13 5.80
N LEU A 564 -30.62 14.94 4.56
CA LEU A 564 -29.61 13.94 4.22
C LEU A 564 -28.30 14.17 4.98
N CYS A 565 -27.81 15.41 5.01
CA CYS A 565 -26.59 15.77 5.74
C CYS A 565 -26.68 15.47 7.24
N ARG A 566 -27.87 15.59 7.85
CA ARG A 566 -28.10 15.26 9.26
C ARG A 566 -28.07 13.76 9.57
N LEU A 567 -28.19 12.89 8.55
CA LEU A 567 -28.13 11.43 8.73
C LEU A 567 -26.71 10.90 8.89
N THR A 568 -25.69 11.74 8.66
CA THR A 568 -24.29 11.33 8.70
C THR A 568 -23.39 12.41 9.28
N THR A 569 -22.20 12.01 9.73
CA THR A 569 -21.13 12.95 10.09
C THR A 569 -20.21 13.29 8.90
N MET A 570 -20.50 12.79 7.70
CA MET A 570 -19.79 13.20 6.50
C MET A 570 -19.98 14.70 6.24
N ALA A 571 -18.90 15.37 5.81
CA ALA A 571 -19.01 16.75 5.37
C ALA A 571 -19.89 16.84 4.10
N GLU A 572 -20.67 17.89 3.96
CA GLU A 572 -21.60 18.11 2.84
C GLU A 572 -20.93 17.95 1.46
N GLY A 573 -19.70 18.45 1.29
CA GLY A 573 -18.93 18.31 0.06
C GLY A 573 -18.47 16.88 -0.22
N ASP A 574 -18.23 16.08 0.82
CA ASP A 574 -17.93 14.65 0.66
C ASP A 574 -19.18 13.87 0.22
N ILE A 575 -20.37 14.22 0.74
CA ILE A 575 -21.66 13.64 0.31
C ILE A 575 -21.92 14.00 -1.15
N TYR A 576 -21.74 15.27 -1.52
CA TYR A 576 -21.88 15.71 -2.91
C TYR A 576 -20.94 14.93 -3.84
N ARG A 577 -19.65 14.83 -3.50
CA ARG A 577 -18.65 14.10 -4.29
C ARG A 577 -19.01 12.61 -4.43
N LEU A 578 -19.49 11.98 -3.36
CA LEU A 578 -19.97 10.61 -3.40
C LEU A 578 -21.09 10.46 -4.44
N LEU A 579 -22.15 11.26 -4.32
CA LEU A 579 -23.31 11.17 -5.22
C LEU A 579 -22.97 11.55 -6.67
N ALA A 580 -22.09 12.53 -6.87
CA ALA A 580 -21.58 12.90 -8.20
C ALA A 580 -20.79 11.76 -8.86
N ARG A 581 -19.93 11.05 -8.11
CA ARG A 581 -19.26 9.84 -8.62
C ARG A 581 -20.25 8.72 -8.88
N THR A 582 -21.27 8.55 -8.02
CA THR A 582 -22.34 7.56 -8.27
C THR A 582 -23.10 7.87 -9.57
N ILE A 583 -23.35 9.14 -9.88
CA ILE A 583 -23.94 9.57 -11.17
C ILE A 583 -23.05 9.14 -12.34
N GLU A 584 -21.73 9.29 -12.25
CA GLU A 584 -20.80 8.82 -13.28
C GLU A 584 -20.94 7.31 -13.50
N TYR A 585 -20.97 6.52 -12.42
CA TYR A 585 -21.10 5.06 -12.49
C TYR A 585 -22.42 4.66 -13.16
N LEU A 586 -23.54 5.23 -12.70
CA LEU A 586 -24.86 4.97 -13.26
C LEU A 586 -24.97 5.42 -14.72
N SER A 587 -24.32 6.53 -15.10
CA SER A 587 -24.32 7.03 -16.48
C SER A 587 -23.66 6.04 -17.45
N GLN A 588 -22.61 5.35 -17.02
CA GLN A 588 -21.97 4.33 -17.85
C GLN A 588 -22.84 3.07 -17.96
N LEU A 589 -23.52 2.65 -16.89
CA LEU A 589 -24.47 1.53 -16.96
C LEU A 589 -25.66 1.82 -17.87
N GLN A 590 -26.15 3.08 -17.89
CA GLN A 590 -27.20 3.51 -18.81
C GLN A 590 -26.82 3.30 -20.29
N THR A 591 -25.54 3.40 -20.65
CA THR A 591 -25.08 3.20 -22.03
C THR A 591 -25.25 1.75 -22.53
N LEU A 592 -25.47 0.80 -21.63
CA LEU A 592 -25.59 -0.63 -21.94
C LEU A 592 -26.98 -1.02 -22.48
N LYS A 593 -27.84 -0.07 -22.84
CA LYS A 593 -29.23 -0.31 -23.28
C LYS A 593 -29.38 -1.35 -24.40
N ALA A 594 -28.40 -1.43 -25.31
CA ALA A 594 -28.42 -2.38 -26.42
C ALA A 594 -28.22 -3.85 -25.98
N THR A 595 -27.55 -4.10 -24.85
CA THR A 595 -27.19 -5.45 -24.37
C THR A 595 -27.90 -5.82 -23.08
N HIS A 596 -28.06 -4.86 -22.17
CA HIS A 596 -28.67 -5.03 -20.85
C HIS A 596 -29.77 -3.98 -20.62
N PRO A 597 -30.89 -4.03 -21.36
CA PRO A 597 -31.92 -2.99 -21.34
C PRO A 597 -32.52 -2.77 -19.94
N GLY A 598 -32.80 -3.85 -19.19
CA GLY A 598 -33.36 -3.73 -17.83
C GLY A 598 -32.43 -3.01 -16.86
N LEU A 599 -31.13 -3.31 -16.88
CA LEU A 599 -30.13 -2.61 -16.07
C LEU A 599 -29.99 -1.14 -16.50
N ALA A 600 -29.96 -0.89 -17.81
CA ALA A 600 -29.86 0.46 -18.35
C ALA A 600 -31.08 1.32 -17.99
N ASP A 601 -32.28 0.74 -17.98
CA ASP A 601 -33.51 1.42 -17.58
C ASP A 601 -33.54 1.67 -16.06
N SER A 602 -33.12 0.72 -15.22
CA SER A 602 -32.94 0.95 -13.78
C SER A 602 -31.91 2.06 -13.49
N ALA A 603 -30.79 2.07 -14.22
CA ALA A 603 -29.78 3.12 -14.12
C ALA A 603 -30.32 4.48 -14.58
N ALA A 604 -31.11 4.53 -15.66
CA ALA A 604 -31.76 5.75 -16.14
C ALA A 604 -32.74 6.32 -15.11
N GLN A 605 -33.54 5.46 -14.46
CA GLN A 605 -34.45 5.87 -13.38
C GLN A 605 -33.67 6.39 -12.18
N ALA A 606 -32.59 5.70 -11.77
CA ALA A 606 -31.72 6.15 -10.69
C ALA A 606 -31.10 7.52 -10.99
N LEU A 607 -30.64 7.76 -12.23
CA LEU A 607 -30.09 9.05 -12.67
C LEU A 607 -31.12 10.19 -12.61
N ALA A 608 -32.38 9.91 -12.95
CA ALA A 608 -33.44 10.90 -12.86
C ALA A 608 -33.77 11.25 -11.40
N LEU A 609 -33.70 10.30 -10.48
CA LEU A 609 -34.03 10.50 -9.06
C LEU A 609 -32.87 11.10 -8.24
N ILE A 610 -31.62 10.77 -8.57
CA ILE A 610 -30.44 11.27 -7.84
C ILE A 610 -30.16 12.75 -8.12
N ARG A 611 -30.42 13.21 -9.35
CA ARG A 611 -30.20 14.58 -9.80
C ARG A 611 -31.35 15.48 -9.33
N ARG A 612 -31.33 15.84 -8.05
CA ARG A 612 -32.26 16.82 -7.46
C ARG A 612 -31.56 17.76 -6.48
N GLY A 613 -32.06 19.00 -6.34
CA GLY A 613 -31.53 19.97 -5.40
C GLY A 613 -30.08 20.35 -5.72
N VAL A 614 -29.16 20.19 -4.76
CA VAL A 614 -27.75 20.60 -4.93
C VAL A 614 -27.06 19.93 -6.13
N LEU A 615 -27.50 18.72 -6.51
CA LEU A 615 -26.94 17.97 -7.63
C LEU A 615 -27.47 18.42 -9.01
N GLU A 616 -28.46 19.30 -9.07
CA GLU A 616 -28.94 19.90 -10.34
C GLU A 616 -28.22 21.21 -10.67
N GLU A 617 -27.68 21.89 -9.66
CA GLU A 617 -27.10 23.23 -9.81
C GLU A 617 -25.75 23.24 -10.53
N LEU A 618 -25.09 22.10 -10.58
CA LEU A 618 -23.78 21.93 -11.19
C LEU A 618 -23.85 20.84 -12.25
N PRO A 619 -23.19 21.05 -13.41
CA PRO A 619 -23.30 20.20 -14.58
C PRO A 619 -22.80 18.77 -14.40
#